data_AF-A0A0S3UF39-F1
#
_entry.id   AF-A0A0S3UF39-F1
#
_cell.length_a   1.000
_cell.length_b   1.000
_cell.length_c   1.000
_cell.angle_alpha   90.00
_cell.angle_beta   90.00
_cell.angle_gamma   90.00
#
_symmetry.space_group_name_H-M   'P 1'
#
loop_
_entity.id
_entity.type
_entity.pdbx_description
1 polymer ?
#
loop_
_entity_poly.entity_id
_entity_poly.type
_entity_poly.pdbx_seq_one_letter_code
_entity_poly.pdbx_strand_id
1 'polypeptide(L)'
;MITLALELNKTLFSGYPFEVQPAQGLVGQCDYLLSRSPRMTDSYPPISLIVEVKRDLDCCLPHCLVEMVAAEQFNRSDAPIYGALTTGLQWQFLKLEGNRVTIKRTVYQFEPFNPVVAMLAGMLTAGDPVVETGDADVEPTD
;
A
#
# COMPACT_ATOMS: atom_id res chain seq x y z
N MET A 1 -5.82 -2.96 10.53
CA MET A 1 -5.93 -1.84 9.55
C MET A 1 -6.88 -0.75 10.00
N ILE A 2 -8.07 -1.04 10.56
CA ILE A 2 -8.98 0.00 11.09
C ILE A 2 -8.29 0.86 12.17
N THR A 3 -7.67 0.23 13.17
CA THR A 3 -6.94 0.94 14.23
C THR A 3 -5.85 1.87 13.69
N LEU A 4 -5.06 1.38 12.73
CA LEU A 4 -4.03 2.16 12.04
C LEU A 4 -4.60 3.43 11.39
N ALA A 5 -5.72 3.30 10.66
CA ALA A 5 -6.33 4.43 9.98
C ALA A 5 -6.81 5.49 10.98
N LEU A 6 -7.43 5.07 12.09
CA LEU A 6 -7.88 5.97 13.14
C LEU A 6 -6.72 6.69 13.83
N GLU A 7 -5.66 5.96 14.22
CA GLU A 7 -4.48 6.53 14.90
C GLU A 7 -3.73 7.54 14.03
N LEU A 8 -3.64 7.29 12.72
CA LEU A 8 -2.98 8.19 11.78
C LEU A 8 -3.89 9.29 11.21
N ASN A 9 -5.15 9.37 11.66
CA ASN A 9 -6.19 10.25 11.11
C ASN A 9 -6.31 10.14 9.58
N LYS A 10 -6.32 8.89 9.08
CA LYS A 10 -6.46 8.52 7.67
C LYS A 10 -7.80 7.83 7.44
N THR A 11 -8.25 7.80 6.19
CA THR A 11 -9.46 7.07 5.82
C THR A 11 -9.13 5.70 5.25
N LEU A 12 -9.86 4.69 5.70
CA LEU A 12 -9.83 3.31 5.20
C LEU A 12 -11.20 2.98 4.60
N PHE A 13 -11.20 2.47 3.38
CA PHE A 13 -12.34 1.83 2.76
C PHE A 13 -12.04 0.34 2.63
N SER A 14 -13.06 -0.50 2.82
CA SER A 14 -12.94 -1.96 2.68
C SER A 14 -14.03 -2.48 1.76
N GLY A 15 -13.66 -3.33 0.81
CA GLY A 15 -14.58 -3.83 -0.22
C GLY A 15 -15.17 -2.71 -1.08
N TYR A 16 -14.39 -1.67 -1.39
CA TYR A 16 -14.88 -0.47 -2.05
C TYR A 16 -14.91 -0.66 -3.57
N PRO A 17 -16.05 -0.44 -4.25
CA PRO A 17 -16.11 -0.38 -5.71
C PRO A 17 -15.27 0.80 -6.21
N PHE A 18 -14.18 0.52 -6.93
CA PHE A 18 -13.25 1.53 -7.40
C PHE A 18 -13.20 1.53 -8.94
N GLU A 19 -14.16 2.24 -9.52
CA GLU A 19 -14.38 2.32 -10.97
C GLU A 19 -13.90 3.66 -11.52
N VAL A 20 -12.59 3.78 -11.77
CA VAL A 20 -11.97 5.05 -12.16
C VAL A 20 -12.09 5.30 -13.66
N GLN A 21 -11.81 4.29 -14.48
CA GLN A 21 -11.89 4.42 -15.95
C GLN A 21 -12.33 3.11 -16.62
N PRO A 22 -13.65 2.84 -16.69
CA PRO A 22 -14.19 1.63 -17.28
C PRO A 22 -13.75 1.37 -18.73
N ALA A 23 -13.61 2.43 -19.53
CA ALA A 23 -13.16 2.31 -20.91
C ALA A 23 -11.72 1.75 -21.05
N GLN A 24 -10.89 1.87 -20.01
CA GLN A 24 -9.53 1.32 -19.96
C GLN A 24 -9.44 0.03 -19.11
N GLY A 25 -10.56 -0.49 -18.62
CA GLY A 25 -10.59 -1.66 -17.73
C GLY A 25 -10.13 -1.37 -16.30
N LEU A 26 -10.01 -0.09 -15.91
CA LEU A 26 -9.67 0.32 -14.53
C LEU A 26 -10.93 0.31 -13.65
N VAL A 27 -11.45 -0.90 -13.47
CA VAL A 27 -12.66 -1.21 -12.70
C VAL A 27 -12.39 -2.41 -11.80
N GLY A 28 -12.90 -2.36 -10.58
CA GLY A 28 -12.72 -3.44 -9.62
C GLY A 28 -13.33 -3.11 -8.26
N GLN A 29 -13.18 -4.04 -7.33
CA GLN A 29 -13.50 -3.85 -5.93
C GLN A 29 -12.21 -4.05 -5.13
N CYS A 30 -11.69 -2.97 -4.56
CA CYS A 30 -10.49 -3.04 -3.74
C CYS A 30 -10.83 -3.66 -2.39
N ASP A 31 -10.06 -4.67 -1.96
CA ASP A 31 -10.21 -5.26 -0.63
C ASP A 31 -10.01 -4.21 0.46
N TYR A 32 -8.93 -3.42 0.35
CA TYR A 32 -8.75 -2.20 1.13
C TYR A 32 -8.08 -1.07 0.36
N LEU A 33 -8.61 0.13 0.58
CA LEU A 33 -8.07 1.38 0.06
C LEU A 33 -7.80 2.33 1.23
N LEU A 34 -6.63 2.94 1.27
CA LEU A 34 -6.29 3.94 2.28
C LEU A 34 -5.96 5.30 1.64
N SER A 35 -6.63 6.33 2.13
CA SER A 35 -6.45 7.72 1.70
C SER A 35 -5.80 8.55 2.79
N ARG A 36 -4.94 9.50 2.39
CA ARG A 36 -4.40 10.50 3.31
C ARG A 36 -5.39 11.64 3.60
N SER A 37 -6.51 11.70 2.87
CA SER A 37 -7.64 12.59 3.15
C SER A 37 -8.41 12.12 4.39
N PRO A 38 -8.89 13.02 5.26
CA PRO A 38 -9.74 12.66 6.41
C PRO A 38 -11.22 12.43 6.03
N ARG A 39 -11.56 12.44 4.74
CA ARG A 39 -12.96 12.36 4.27
C ARG A 39 -13.44 10.90 4.22
N MET A 40 -14.45 10.58 5.03
CA MET A 40 -14.91 9.20 5.27
C MET A 40 -16.09 8.71 4.40
N THR A 41 -16.81 9.60 3.72
CA THR A 41 -18.07 9.27 3.02
C THR A 41 -17.89 8.68 1.63
N ASP A 42 -16.80 9.02 0.97
CA ASP A 42 -16.51 8.71 -0.42
C ASP A 42 -15.00 8.73 -0.64
N SER A 43 -14.49 7.87 -1.53
CA SER A 43 -13.06 7.89 -1.86
C SER A 43 -12.71 9.29 -2.36
N TYR A 44 -11.76 9.94 -1.69
CA TYR A 44 -11.31 11.28 -2.04
C TYR A 44 -9.78 11.26 -2.14
N PRO A 45 -9.18 11.90 -3.16
CA PRO A 45 -7.73 11.96 -3.29
C PRO A 45 -7.04 12.57 -2.06
N PRO A 46 -5.81 12.16 -1.73
CA PRO A 46 -5.01 11.18 -2.44
C PRO A 46 -5.14 9.78 -1.84
N ILE A 47 -5.54 8.82 -2.69
CA ILE A 47 -5.39 7.39 -2.41
C ILE A 47 -3.91 7.06 -2.37
N SER A 48 -3.42 6.47 -1.29
CA SER A 48 -1.98 6.35 -1.05
C SER A 48 -1.52 4.91 -0.91
N LEU A 49 -2.41 4.01 -0.50
CA LEU A 49 -2.10 2.61 -0.30
C LEU A 49 -3.31 1.75 -0.71
N ILE A 50 -3.02 0.73 -1.51
CA ILE A 50 -3.94 -0.34 -1.88
C ILE A 50 -3.48 -1.62 -1.17
N VAL A 51 -4.41 -2.37 -0.58
CA VAL A 51 -4.12 -3.69 -0.01
C VAL A 51 -5.05 -4.71 -0.64
N GLU A 52 -4.47 -5.71 -1.30
CA GLU A 52 -5.21 -6.77 -1.99
C GLU A 52 -5.03 -8.11 -1.30
N VAL A 53 -6.13 -8.81 -1.04
CA VAL A 53 -6.16 -10.06 -0.29
C VAL A 53 -6.61 -11.21 -1.19
N LYS A 54 -5.79 -12.24 -1.29
CA LYS A 54 -6.12 -13.49 -2.01
C LYS A 54 -5.52 -14.69 -1.28
N ARG A 55 -5.82 -15.89 -1.79
CA ARG A 55 -5.23 -17.13 -1.25
C ARG A 55 -3.72 -17.22 -1.50
N ASP A 56 -3.26 -16.65 -2.61
CA ASP A 56 -1.87 -16.71 -3.08
C ASP A 56 -1.42 -15.31 -3.53
N LEU A 57 -0.18 -14.92 -3.22
CA LEU A 57 0.33 -13.57 -3.54
C LEU A 57 0.36 -13.30 -5.05
N ASP A 58 0.67 -14.32 -5.86
CA ASP A 58 0.67 -14.21 -7.33
C ASP A 58 -0.72 -13.87 -7.88
N CYS A 59 -1.78 -14.30 -7.19
CA CYS A 59 -3.15 -13.94 -7.54
C CYS A 59 -3.52 -12.52 -7.10
N CYS A 60 -2.87 -11.97 -6.06
CA CYS A 60 -3.09 -10.58 -5.66
C CYS A 60 -2.46 -9.58 -6.65
N LEU A 61 -1.30 -9.92 -7.23
CA LEU A 61 -0.49 -8.96 -7.98
C LEU A 61 -1.25 -8.31 -9.15
N PRO A 62 -1.90 -9.03 -10.08
CA PRO A 62 -2.58 -8.41 -11.22
C PRO A 62 -3.67 -7.42 -10.79
N HIS A 63 -4.44 -7.77 -9.76
CA HIS A 63 -5.51 -6.92 -9.22
C HIS A 63 -4.93 -5.64 -8.60
N CYS A 64 -3.96 -5.81 -7.69
CA CYS A 64 -3.34 -4.68 -7.01
C CYS A 64 -2.69 -3.70 -8.01
N LEU A 65 -2.06 -4.20 -9.08
CA LEU A 65 -1.48 -3.32 -10.12
C LEU A 65 -2.54 -2.49 -10.86
N VAL A 66 -3.66 -3.11 -11.26
CA VAL A 66 -4.77 -2.39 -11.92
C VAL A 66 -5.31 -1.31 -10.99
N GLU A 67 -5.50 -1.63 -9.72
CA GLU A 67 -6.02 -0.70 -8.71
C GLU A 67 -5.04 0.43 -8.38
N MET A 68 -3.74 0.15 -8.35
CA MET A 68 -2.71 1.18 -8.16
C MET A 68 -2.68 2.16 -9.33
N VAL A 69 -2.80 1.67 -10.58
CA VAL A 69 -2.91 2.54 -11.77
C VAL A 69 -4.20 3.34 -11.74
N ALA A 70 -5.33 2.73 -11.34
CA ALA A 70 -6.58 3.43 -11.13
C ALA A 70 -6.42 4.55 -10.08
N ALA A 71 -5.71 4.29 -8.98
CA ALA A 71 -5.46 5.25 -7.92
C ALA A 71 -4.57 6.43 -8.37
N GLU A 72 -3.51 6.17 -9.13
CA GLU A 72 -2.68 7.22 -9.74
C GLU A 72 -3.53 8.17 -10.60
N GLN A 73 -4.34 7.60 -11.51
CA GLN A 73 -5.21 8.39 -12.38
C GLN A 73 -6.30 9.15 -11.61
N PHE A 74 -6.91 8.50 -10.61
CA PHE A 74 -7.90 9.11 -9.74
C PHE A 74 -7.32 10.30 -8.96
N ASN A 75 -6.09 10.15 -8.47
CA ASN A 75 -5.39 11.20 -7.74
C ASN A 75 -4.98 12.40 -8.60
N ARG A 76 -4.78 12.19 -9.91
CA ARG A 76 -4.24 13.20 -10.83
C ARG A 76 -2.93 13.82 -10.30
N SER A 77 -2.06 12.97 -9.77
CA SER A 77 -0.81 13.35 -9.12
C SER A 77 0.24 12.28 -9.36
N ASP A 78 1.49 12.72 -9.53
CA ASP A 78 2.66 11.83 -9.66
C ASP A 78 3.15 11.29 -8.31
N ALA A 79 2.41 11.54 -7.22
CA ALA A 79 2.75 11.02 -5.90
C ALA A 79 2.69 9.48 -5.91
N PRO A 80 3.66 8.79 -5.27
CA PRO A 80 3.68 7.34 -5.25
C PRO A 80 2.42 6.71 -4.67
N ILE A 81 1.98 5.64 -5.31
CA ILE A 81 0.96 4.72 -4.78
C ILE A 81 1.69 3.50 -4.24
N TYR A 82 1.41 3.13 -3.00
CA TYR A 82 1.93 1.90 -2.42
C TYR A 82 0.92 0.76 -2.55
N GLY A 83 1.44 -0.46 -2.67
CA GLY A 83 0.65 -1.67 -2.72
C GLY A 83 1.11 -2.66 -1.66
N ALA A 84 0.18 -3.38 -1.06
CA ALA A 84 0.46 -4.52 -0.20
C ALA A 84 -0.37 -5.72 -0.65
N LEU A 85 0.32 -6.81 -0.98
CA LEU A 85 -0.28 -8.10 -1.30
C LEU A 85 -0.29 -8.94 -0.03
N THR A 86 -1.39 -9.62 0.26
CA THR A 86 -1.43 -10.51 1.43
C THR A 86 -2.32 -11.73 1.27
N THR A 87 -1.91 -12.81 1.93
CA THR A 87 -2.74 -13.99 2.18
C THR A 87 -3.34 -14.01 3.60
N GLY A 88 -3.14 -12.94 4.37
CA GLY A 88 -3.35 -12.88 5.81
C GLY A 88 -2.14 -13.37 6.62
N LEU A 89 -1.32 -14.28 6.07
CA LEU A 89 -0.09 -14.78 6.70
C LEU A 89 1.17 -14.23 6.05
N GLN A 90 1.17 -14.13 4.73
CA GLN A 90 2.27 -13.59 3.94
C GLN A 90 1.98 -12.17 3.48
N TRP A 91 3.01 -11.36 3.35
CA TRP A 91 2.94 -9.98 2.90
C TRP A 91 4.05 -9.67 1.90
N GLN A 92 3.70 -8.98 0.83
CA GLN A 92 4.64 -8.44 -0.14
C GLN A 92 4.25 -7.02 -0.51
N PHE A 93 5.23 -6.19 -0.81
CA PHE A 93 5.04 -4.75 -0.91
C PHE A 93 5.50 -4.19 -2.26
N LEU A 94 4.75 -3.21 -2.75
CA LEU A 94 4.90 -2.59 -4.07
C LEU A 94 4.96 -1.06 -3.93
N LYS A 95 5.62 -0.40 -4.89
CA LYS A 95 5.54 1.05 -5.13
C LYS A 95 5.30 1.29 -6.61
N LEU A 96 4.28 2.06 -6.97
CA LEU A 96 4.06 2.64 -8.29
C LEU A 96 4.46 4.12 -8.23
N GLU A 97 5.33 4.53 -9.15
CA GLU A 97 5.75 5.92 -9.29
C GLU A 97 5.91 6.22 -10.79
N GLY A 98 5.03 7.08 -11.31
CA GLY A 98 4.81 7.21 -12.74
C GLY A 98 4.51 5.86 -13.38
N ASN A 99 5.20 5.53 -14.47
CA ASN A 99 5.00 4.25 -15.17
C ASN A 99 5.84 3.08 -14.64
N ARG A 100 6.48 3.22 -13.46
CA ARG A 100 7.38 2.21 -12.91
C ARG A 100 6.79 1.58 -11.66
N VAL A 101 6.65 0.26 -11.70
CA VAL A 101 6.35 -0.56 -10.52
C VAL A 101 7.64 -1.17 -9.98
N THR A 102 7.87 -0.98 -8.69
CA THR A 102 8.93 -1.66 -7.93
C THR A 102 8.28 -2.67 -6.99
N ILE A 103 8.68 -3.94 -7.10
CA ILE A 103 8.20 -5.04 -6.25
C ILE A 103 9.31 -5.43 -5.30
N LYS A 104 9.04 -5.38 -4.00
CA LYS A 104 9.98 -5.90 -3.01
C LYS A 104 9.98 -7.42 -3.07
N ARG A 105 11.10 -8.02 -3.47
CA ARG A 105 11.22 -9.48 -3.64
C ARG A 105 11.03 -10.27 -2.35
N THR A 106 11.30 -9.65 -1.21
CA THR A 106 11.09 -10.27 0.10
C THR A 106 9.60 -10.47 0.34
N VAL A 107 9.22 -11.73 0.55
CA VAL A 107 7.93 -12.09 1.13
C VAL A 107 8.11 -12.22 2.63
N TYR A 108 7.29 -11.49 3.37
CA TYR A 108 7.33 -11.47 4.82
C TYR A 108 6.26 -12.38 5.39
N GLN A 109 6.62 -13.14 6.42
CA GLN A 109 5.67 -13.76 7.33
C GLN A 109 5.87 -13.10 8.68
N PHE A 110 4.84 -12.44 9.18
CA PHE A 110 4.93 -11.64 10.39
C PHE A 110 4.26 -12.36 11.55
N GLU A 111 5.04 -12.64 12.58
CA GLU A 111 4.60 -13.11 13.88
C GLU A 111 5.49 -12.39 14.92
N PRO A 112 5.01 -11.38 15.65
CA PRO A 112 3.63 -10.85 15.72
C PRO A 112 3.25 -9.96 14.51
N PHE A 113 1.96 -9.57 14.41
CA PHE A 113 1.42 -8.73 13.33
C PHE A 113 1.91 -7.25 13.36
N ASN A 114 2.40 -6.76 14.49
CA ASN A 114 2.79 -5.35 14.67
C ASN A 114 3.73 -4.78 13.59
N PRO A 115 4.75 -5.50 13.08
CA PRO A 115 5.62 -4.98 12.04
C PRO A 115 4.90 -4.72 10.71
N VAL A 116 3.83 -5.46 10.37
CA VAL A 116 2.98 -5.15 9.21
C VAL A 116 2.40 -3.76 9.39
N VAL A 117 1.81 -3.50 10.56
CA VAL A 117 1.17 -2.21 10.87
C VAL A 117 2.17 -1.08 10.74
N ALA A 118 3.40 -1.25 11.23
CA ALA A 118 4.47 -0.27 11.09
C ALA A 118 4.86 -0.02 9.62
N MET A 119 4.97 -1.08 8.80
CA MET A 119 5.25 -0.92 7.37
C MET A 119 4.14 -0.18 6.64
N LEU A 120 2.87 -0.55 6.88
CA LEU A 120 1.72 0.13 6.30
C LEU A 120 1.64 1.59 6.78
N ALA A 121 1.94 1.86 8.06
CA ALA A 121 2.01 3.21 8.60
C ALA A 121 3.07 4.04 7.86
N GLY A 122 4.28 3.50 7.68
CA GLY A 122 5.35 4.18 6.94
C GLY A 122 4.96 4.55 5.51
N MET A 123 4.24 3.67 4.81
CA MET A 123 3.71 3.97 3.47
C MET A 123 2.68 5.11 3.50
N LEU A 124 1.89 5.24 4.57
CA LEU A 124 0.88 6.28 4.71
C LEU A 124 1.45 7.62 5.22
N THR A 125 2.58 7.61 5.92
CA THR A 125 3.18 8.80 6.53
C THR A 125 4.35 9.38 5.74
N ALA A 126 5.10 8.56 4.99
CA ALA A 126 6.29 8.97 4.26
C ALA A 126 6.09 9.08 2.73
N GLY A 127 6.75 10.07 2.12
CA GLY A 127 7.37 9.89 0.82
C GLY A 127 8.63 9.06 1.02
N ASP A 128 8.66 7.87 0.42
CA ASP A 128 9.62 6.76 0.54
C ASP A 128 9.96 6.24 1.97
N PRO A 129 9.82 4.92 2.22
CA PRO A 129 10.21 4.35 3.51
C PRO A 129 11.74 4.35 3.65
N VAL A 130 12.25 5.13 4.60
CA VAL A 130 13.62 4.98 5.09
C VAL A 130 13.73 3.60 5.74
N VAL A 131 14.50 2.71 5.13
CA VAL A 131 14.99 1.51 5.79
C VAL A 131 16.19 1.96 6.60
N GLU A 132 16.07 1.97 7.92
CA GLU A 132 17.24 2.07 8.79
C GLU A 132 18.10 0.83 8.56
N THR A 133 19.15 0.97 7.76
CA THR A 133 20.28 0.05 7.81
C THR A 133 21.02 0.40 9.09
N GLY A 134 20.97 -0.49 10.08
CA GLY A 134 21.84 -0.41 11.23
C GLY A 134 23.29 -0.49 10.75
N ASP A 135 23.98 0.64 10.75
CA ASP A 135 25.42 0.67 10.64
C ASP A 135 25.96 0.04 11.93
N ALA A 136 26.61 -1.11 11.78
CA ALA A 136 27.37 -1.68 12.88
C ALA A 136 28.59 -0.76 13.09
N ASP A 137 28.60 -0.05 14.21
CA ASP A 137 29.78 0.65 14.71
C ASP A 137 30.91 -0.38 14.86
N VAL A 138 31.86 -0.38 13.93
CA VAL A 138 33.15 -1.03 14.11
C VAL A 138 34.05 -0.01 14.79
N GLU A 139 34.24 -0.18 16.11
CA GLU A 139 35.27 0.54 16.84
C GLU A 139 36.65 0.27 16.21
N PRO A 140 37.51 1.29 16.07
CA PRO A 140 38.88 1.07 15.63
C PRO A 140 39.66 0.42 16.78
N THR A 141 40.24 -0.75 16.53
CA THR A 141 41.27 -1.33 17.39
C THR A 141 42.54 -0.49 17.33
N ASP A 142 43.07 -0.14 18.49
CA ASP A 142 44.33 0.58 18.74
C ASP A 142 45.54 0.07 17.93
#